data_AF-A0A6P1MNR6-F1
#
_entry.id   AF-A0A6P1MNR6-F1
#
_cell.length_a   1.000
_cell.length_b   1.000
_cell.length_c   1.000
_cell.angle_alpha   90.00
_cell.angle_beta   90.00
_cell.angle_gamma   90.00
#
_symmetry.space_group_name_H-M   'P 1'
#
loop_
_entity.id
_entity.type
_entity.pdbx_description
1 polymer ?
#
loop_
_entity_poly.entity_id
_entity_poly.type
_entity_poly.pdbx_seq_one_letter_code
_entity_poly.pdbx_strand_id
1 'polypeptide(L)' 'MLPKEKIDRINELAKKSKTVGLTDTEKEEQQTLRKEYLVKFRESFRQQLENIEIVEETEEEVEIDVKVN' A
#
# COMPACT_ATOMS: atom_id res chain seq x y z
N MET A 1 3.10 8.37 4.78
CA MET A 1 1.98 7.45 5.07
C MET A 1 1.03 8.10 6.10
N LEU A 2 -0.27 7.80 6.05
CA LEU A 2 -1.26 8.38 6.99
C LEU A 2 -1.14 7.73 8.39
N PRO A 3 -1.43 8.43 9.50
CA PRO A 3 -1.44 7.83 10.84
C PRO A 3 -2.37 6.62 10.97
N LYS A 4 -1.98 5.66 11.80
CA LYS A 4 -2.73 4.41 12.02
C LYS A 4 -4.18 4.66 12.46
N GLU A 5 -4.39 5.61 13.37
CA GLU A 5 -5.72 5.97 13.87
C GLU A 5 -6.69 6.38 12.75
N LYS A 6 -6.21 7.15 11.76
CA LYS A 6 -7.03 7.55 10.61
C LYS A 6 -7.33 6.37 9.68
N ILE A 7 -6.38 5.44 9.54
CA ILE A 7 -6.58 4.21 8.75
C ILE A 7 -7.62 3.31 9.42
N ASP A 8 -7.52 3.14 10.74
CA ASP A 8 -8.48 2.38 11.54
C ASP A 8 -9.87 2.99 11.42
N ARG A 9 -9.97 4.33 11.48
CA ARG A 9 -11.24 5.04 11.25
C ARG A 9 -11.81 4.82 9.85
N ILE A 10 -10.99 4.83 8.80
CA ILE A 10 -11.43 4.51 7.43
C ILE A 10 -12.01 3.08 7.38
N ASN A 11 -11.37 2.13 8.07
CA ASN A 11 -11.80 0.73 8.12
C ASN A 11 -13.11 0.55 8.88
N GLU A 12 -13.29 1.26 10.00
CA GLU A 12 -14.55 1.31 10.75
C GLU A 12 -15.70 1.81 9.87
N LEU A 13 -15.51 2.95 9.21
CA LEU A 13 -16.50 3.53 8.30
C LEU A 13 -16.77 2.59 7.11
N ALA A 14 -15.74 1.92 6.58
CA ALA A 14 -15.92 0.94 5.51
C ALA A 14 -16.72 -0.28 5.96
N LYS A 15 -16.48 -0.78 7.18
CA LYS A 15 -17.25 -1.88 7.78
C LYS A 15 -18.70 -1.46 8.01
N LYS A 16 -18.92 -0.27 8.59
CA LYS A 16 -20.25 0.28 8.85
C LYS A 16 -21.05 0.48 7.56
N SER A 17 -20.40 1.00 6.51
CA SER A 17 -21.00 1.15 5.18
C SER A 17 -21.51 -0.16 4.58
N LYS A 18 -20.84 -1.29 4.86
CA LYS A 18 -21.22 -2.61 4.34
C LYS A 18 -22.34 -3.27 5.14
N THR A 19 -22.48 -2.95 6.42
CA THR A 19 -23.42 -3.64 7.33
C THR A 19 -24.71 -2.87 7.53
N VAL A 20 -24.62 -1.64 8.01
CA VAL A 20 -25.78 -0.80 8.39
C VAL A 20 -25.94 0.43 7.50
N GLY A 21 -24.94 0.75 6.68
CA GLY A 21 -24.89 1.99 5.91
C GLY A 21 -24.27 3.14 6.70
N LEU A 22 -23.94 4.21 5.97
CA LEU A 22 -23.35 5.43 6.53
C LEU A 22 -24.37 6.56 6.55
N THR A 23 -24.34 7.37 7.60
CA THR A 23 -25.00 8.69 7.59
C THR A 23 -24.28 9.62 6.60
N ASP A 24 -24.92 10.71 6.21
CA ASP A 24 -24.30 11.65 5.26
C ASP A 24 -23.05 12.31 5.83
N THR A 25 -23.04 12.61 7.12
CA THR A 25 -21.84 13.09 7.85
C THR A 25 -20.69 12.07 7.82
N GLU A 26 -20.99 10.79 7.99
CA GLU A 26 -19.98 9.72 7.94
C GLU A 26 -19.46 9.47 6.53
N LYS A 27 -20.30 9.68 5.50
CA LYS A 27 -19.85 9.63 4.09
C LYS A 27 -18.87 10.76 3.80
N GLU A 28 -19.15 11.97 4.27
CA GLU A 28 -18.25 13.12 4.13
C GLU A 28 -16.92 12.90 4.88
N GLU A 29 -16.99 12.37 6.10
CA GLU A 29 -15.81 11.98 6.89
C GLU A 29 -14.98 10.94 6.12
N GLN A 30 -15.62 9.86 5.64
CA GLN A 30 -14.97 8.80 4.89
C GLN A 30 -14.32 9.32 3.60
N GLN A 31 -14.99 10.20 2.86
CA GLN A 31 -14.44 10.79 1.64
C GLN A 31 -13.21 11.65 1.94
N THR A 32 -13.27 12.45 3.00
CA THR A 32 -12.17 13.33 3.41
C THR A 32 -10.94 12.50 3.80
N LEU A 33 -11.13 11.49 4.65
CA LEU A 33 -10.06 10.59 5.07
C LEU A 33 -9.46 9.81 3.89
N ARG A 34 -10.29 9.34 2.95
CA ARG A 34 -9.82 8.65 1.74
C ARG A 34 -9.00 9.55 0.82
N LYS A 35 -9.42 10.82 0.65
CA LYS A 35 -8.66 11.79 -0.14
C LYS A 35 -7.28 12.03 0.49
N GLU A 36 -7.22 12.24 1.80
CA GLU A 36 -5.96 12.43 2.52
C GLU A 36 -5.04 11.21 2.40
N TYR A 37 -5.60 10.00 2.58
CA TYR A 37 -4.88 8.75 2.39
C TYR A 37 -4.27 8.64 0.98
N LEU A 38 -5.06 8.90 -0.06
CA LEU A 38 -4.61 8.79 -1.45
C LEU A 38 -3.48 9.78 -1.79
N VAL A 39 -3.52 11.00 -1.25
CA VAL A 39 -2.43 11.96 -1.44
C VAL A 39 -1.14 11.43 -0.82
N LYS A 40 -1.20 11.00 0.45
CA LYS A 40 -0.03 10.44 1.16
C LYS A 40 0.47 9.13 0.57
N PHE A 41 -0.43 8.31 0.06
CA PHE A 41 -0.09 7.08 -0.64
C PHE A 41 0.64 7.39 -1.96
N ARG A 42 0.13 8.31 -2.78
CA ARG A 42 0.77 8.71 -4.04
C ARG A 42 2.16 9.31 -3.84
N GLU A 43 2.33 10.15 -2.81
CA GLU A 43 3.65 10.69 -2.43
C GLU A 43 4.63 9.55 -2.12
N SER A 44 4.23 8.61 -1.26
CA SER A 44 5.07 7.47 -0.88
C SER A 44 5.33 6.52 -2.04
N PHE A 45 4.35 6.31 -2.91
CA PHE A 45 4.46 5.40 -4.05
C PHE A 45 5.40 5.96 -5.12
N ARG A 46 5.40 7.27 -5.36
CA ARG A 46 6.39 7.92 -6.24
C ARG A 46 7.81 7.73 -5.74
N GLN A 47 8.04 7.91 -4.44
CA GLN A 47 9.36 7.65 -3.83
C GLN A 47 9.77 6.18 -4.00
N GLN A 48 8.84 5.24 -3.86
CA GLN A 48 9.14 3.82 -4.11
C GLN A 48 9.52 3.57 -5.58
N LEU A 49 8.80 4.16 -6.55
CA LEU A 49 9.12 4.04 -7.97
C LEU A 49 10.49 4.60 -8.33
N GLU A 50 10.89 5.72 -7.73
CA GLU A 50 12.22 6.32 -7.92
C GLU A 50 13.36 5.42 -7.43
N ASN A 51 13.07 4.50 -6.49
CA ASN A 51 14.04 3.53 -5.97
C ASN A 51 13.99 2.17 -6.70
N ILE A 52 13.21 2.05 -7.78
CA ILE A 52 13.20 0.83 -8.60
C ILE A 52 14.41 0.89 -9.54
N GLU A 53 15.34 -0.04 -9.35
CA GLU A 53 16.46 -0.27 -10.25
C GLU A 53 16.14 -1.47 -11.17
N ILE A 54 16.48 -1.33 -12.46
CA ILE A 54 16.39 -2.44 -13.40
C ILE A 54 17.67 -3.23 -13.25
N VAL A 55 17.57 -4.42 -12.65
CA VAL A 55 18.69 -5.36 -12.55
C VAL A 55 18.67 -6.23 -13.80
N GLU A 56 19.71 -6.14 -14.64
CA GLU A 56 19.96 -7.15 -15.66
C GLU A 56 20.42 -8.43 -14.96
N GLU A 57 19.70 -9.53 -15.14
CA GLU A 57 20.19 -10.87 -14.79
C GLU A 57 21.41 -11.14 -15.70
N THR A 58 22.59 -10.87 -15.18
CA THR A 58 23.80 -11.47 -15.73
C THR A 58 23.77 -12.94 -15.33
N GLU A 59 23.90 -13.83 -16.31
CA GLU A 59 24.06 -15.27 -16.05
C GLU A 59 25.33 -15.45 -15.20
N GLU A 60 25.19 -15.45 -13.87
CA GLU A 60 26.24 -15.95 -13.01
C GLU A 60 26.40 -17.44 -13.36
N GLU A 61 27.50 -17.79 -14.01
CA GLU A 61 27.94 -19.17 -14.21
C GLU A 61 27.99 -19.83 -12.83
N VAL A 62 26.93 -20.54 -12.47
CA VAL A 62 26.89 -21.37 -11.27
C VAL A 62 27.76 -22.58 -11.57
N GLU A 63 29.04 -22.50 -11.22
CA GLU A 63 29.96 -23.62 -11.30
C GLU A 63 29.51 -24.68 -10.28
N ILE A 64 28.74 -25.67 -10.74
CA ILE A 64 28.29 -26.79 -9.92
C ILE A 64 29.47 -27.72 -9.72
N ASP A 65 30.11 -27.61 -8.56
CA ASP A 65 31.20 -28.48 -8.12
C ASP A 65 30.62 -29.87 -7.75
N VAL A 66 30.47 -30.74 -8.74
CA VAL A 66 29.97 -32.11 -8.56
C VAL A 66 31.07 -32.94 -7.90
N LYS A 67 31.03 -33.03 -6.56
CA LYS A 67 31.82 -34.03 -5.82
C LYS A 67 31.29 -35.42 -6.13
N VAL A 68 31.97 -36.10 -7.05
CA VAL A 68 31.80 -37.54 -7.29
C VAL A 68 32.41 -38.28 -6.09
N ASN A 69 31.56 -39.03 -5.38
CA ASN A 69 31.94 -39.93 -4.28
C ASN A 69 32.86 -41.05 -4.73
#